data_AF-A0A139H3P9-F1
#
_entry.id   AF-A0A139H3P9-F1
#
_cell.length_a   1.000
_cell.length_b   1.000
_cell.length_c   1.000
_cell.angle_alpha   90.00
_cell.angle_beta   90.00
_cell.angle_gamma   90.00
#
_symmetry.space_group_name_H-M   'P 1'
#
loop_
_entity.id
_entity.type
_entity.pdbx_description
1 polymer ?
#
loop_
_entity_poly.entity_id
_entity_poly.type
_entity_poly.pdbx_seq_one_letter_code
_entity_poly.pdbx_strand_id
1 'polypeptide(L)'
;MPLKEFPRVQTAYISAAGFAIYAIIGCLAINNATPFMKLLVIVSATMIASVLTVSILLDARLRPSDSHGVVYRRNVMNTFLTVLLTVVLTSILYCGQWYPARNSWILVRSSETKSQIPYPAVTFVSDTPAPFEANILGPQSCFIGQNDNSPPCDSLTEEQVASIGAVEQRWNNSDVKNGLPSCNCTNGWDMTIHPNFIDSDGKPSIHFHPSKHLVASSIQVFLNLNFTFNINQSEWDYNYVSGPDLWMLVYDGHAMNATTAYKTGYGEYTLVNVDSTTTVTMDPVYIKYRNGTATYQYHVTLNRAPNVDSTCDVSGKIKSPLNRYYPCSGLFLFRVQNFQSSVLYERRRLEWGDFGESVGAYFALIQAISWLLSALAFQRT
;
A
#
# COMPACT_ATOMS: atom_id res chain seq x y z
N MET A 1 -59.55 29.89 33.78
CA MET A 1 -58.37 29.26 34.42
C MET A 1 -57.30 29.08 33.35
N PRO A 2 -56.01 29.39 33.60
CA PRO A 2 -54.96 29.11 32.62
C PRO A 2 -54.84 27.60 32.42
N LEU A 3 -54.92 27.15 31.17
CA LEU A 3 -54.70 25.76 30.78
C LEU A 3 -53.32 25.33 31.31
N LYS A 4 -53.27 24.21 32.04
CA LYS A 4 -51.99 23.66 32.51
C LYS A 4 -51.36 22.90 31.35
N GLU A 5 -50.19 23.32 30.89
CA GLU A 5 -49.52 22.72 29.74
C GLU A 5 -48.63 21.54 30.16
N PHE A 6 -48.53 20.53 29.30
CA PHE A 6 -47.66 19.37 29.51
C PHE A 6 -46.92 18.99 28.22
N PRO A 7 -45.60 18.78 28.23
CA PRO A 7 -44.66 19.13 29.30
C PRO A 7 -44.55 20.65 29.50
N ARG A 8 -44.03 21.11 30.64
CA ARG A 8 -43.82 22.54 30.88
C ARG A 8 -42.68 23.07 30.02
N VAL A 9 -42.73 24.35 29.67
CA VAL A 9 -41.65 25.03 28.94
C VAL A 9 -40.31 24.98 29.71
N GLN A 10 -40.35 24.97 31.04
CA GLN A 10 -39.17 24.79 31.90
C GLN A 10 -38.42 23.49 31.61
N THR A 11 -39.14 22.40 31.32
CA THR A 11 -38.56 21.09 30.96
C THR A 11 -37.81 21.17 29.62
N ALA A 12 -38.25 22.02 28.68
CA ALA A 12 -37.51 22.27 27.45
C ALA A 12 -36.19 23.02 27.71
N TYR A 13 -36.19 24.02 28.59
CA TYR A 13 -34.97 24.76 28.95
C TYR A 13 -33.95 23.87 29.67
N ILE A 14 -34.39 23.03 30.61
CA ILE A 14 -33.53 22.04 31.28
C ILE A 14 -32.95 21.05 30.26
N SER A 15 -33.77 20.59 29.30
CA SER A 15 -33.30 19.74 28.20
C SER A 15 -32.23 20.42 27.34
N ALA A 16 -32.47 21.66 26.92
CA ALA A 16 -31.51 22.41 26.10
C ALA A 16 -30.19 22.66 26.85
N ALA A 17 -30.26 23.04 28.13
CA ALA A 17 -29.07 23.26 28.96
C ALA A 17 -28.28 21.96 29.18
N GLY A 18 -28.97 20.86 29.49
CA GLY A 18 -28.35 19.53 29.63
C GLY A 18 -27.67 19.07 28.35
N PHE A 19 -28.31 19.29 27.19
CA PHE A 19 -27.72 18.99 25.89
C PHE A 19 -26.47 19.83 25.61
N ALA A 20 -26.49 21.14 25.89
CA ALA A 20 -25.34 22.01 25.68
C ALA A 20 -24.13 21.56 26.50
N ILE A 21 -24.33 21.23 27.78
CA ILE A 21 -23.28 20.70 28.67
C ILE A 21 -22.73 19.39 28.11
N TYR A 22 -23.61 18.47 27.71
CA TYR A 22 -23.21 17.18 27.15
C TYR A 22 -22.44 17.32 25.84
N ALA A 23 -22.86 18.24 24.96
CA ALA A 23 -22.17 18.50 23.69
C ALA A 23 -20.75 19.02 23.91
N ILE A 24 -20.54 19.89 24.91
CA ILE A 24 -19.20 20.36 25.29
C ILE A 24 -18.33 19.20 25.77
N ILE A 25 -18.85 18.35 26.67
CA ILE A 25 -18.13 17.17 27.16
C ILE A 25 -17.82 16.21 26.01
N GLY A 26 -18.77 15.98 25.11
CA GLY A 26 -18.60 15.19 23.90
C GLY A 26 -17.43 15.72 23.07
N CYS A 27 -17.43 17.01 22.72
CA CYS A 27 -16.35 17.64 21.95
C CYS A 27 -14.97 17.48 22.60
N LEU A 28 -14.89 17.60 23.93
CA LEU A 28 -13.64 17.39 24.66
C LEU A 28 -13.20 15.92 24.63
N ALA A 29 -14.13 14.99 24.80
CA ALA A 29 -13.86 13.55 24.74
C ALA A 29 -13.42 13.10 23.34
N ILE A 30 -13.98 13.71 22.29
CA ILE A 30 -13.59 13.51 20.89
C ILE A 30 -12.29 14.22 20.55
N ASN A 31 -11.75 15.11 21.37
CA ASN A 31 -10.39 15.60 21.19
C ASN A 31 -9.38 14.78 21.99
N ASN A 32 -9.76 14.31 23.17
CA ASN A 32 -8.88 13.61 24.10
C ASN A 32 -9.47 12.25 24.52
N ALA A 33 -9.25 11.20 23.72
CA ALA A 33 -9.80 9.86 23.99
C ALA A 33 -9.06 9.11 25.11
N THR A 34 -9.09 9.63 26.33
CA THR A 34 -8.47 9.02 27.51
C THR A 34 -9.48 8.20 28.32
N PRO A 35 -9.04 7.25 29.16
CA PRO A 35 -9.92 6.52 30.08
C PRO A 35 -10.74 7.45 30.98
N PHE A 36 -10.14 8.57 31.40
CA PHE A 36 -10.81 9.62 32.16
C PHE A 36 -11.99 10.23 31.39
N MET A 37 -11.79 10.59 30.11
CA MET A 37 -12.88 11.16 29.30
C MET A 37 -14.00 10.15 29.06
N LYS A 38 -13.68 8.85 28.94
CA LYS A 38 -14.71 7.80 28.89
C LYS A 38 -15.55 7.78 30.16
N LEU A 39 -14.93 7.83 31.33
CA LEU A 39 -15.65 7.90 32.60
C LEU A 39 -16.51 9.17 32.69
N LEU A 40 -15.96 10.32 32.29
CA LEU A 40 -16.64 11.61 32.31
C LEU A 40 -17.90 11.61 31.44
N VAL A 41 -17.84 11.04 30.22
CA VAL A 41 -19.01 10.91 29.33
C VAL A 41 -20.09 10.05 29.98
N ILE A 42 -19.74 8.90 30.57
CA ILE A 42 -20.71 8.01 31.24
C ILE A 42 -21.37 8.71 32.44
N VAL A 43 -20.58 9.35 33.30
CA VAL A 43 -21.09 10.02 34.51
C VAL A 43 -21.97 11.21 34.16
N SER A 44 -21.54 12.05 33.22
CA SER A 44 -22.33 13.20 32.79
C SER A 44 -23.64 12.77 32.11
N ALA A 45 -23.60 11.72 31.28
CA ALA A 45 -24.80 11.19 30.64
C ALA A 45 -25.81 10.63 31.63
N THR A 46 -25.35 9.87 32.63
CA THR A 46 -26.24 9.32 33.67
C THR A 46 -26.84 10.43 34.53
N MET A 47 -26.04 11.44 34.92
CA MET A 47 -26.55 12.61 35.63
C MET A 47 -27.58 13.40 34.80
N ILE A 48 -27.30 13.71 33.54
CA ILE A 48 -28.23 14.46 32.69
C ILE A 48 -29.51 13.65 32.43
N ALA A 49 -29.39 12.37 32.07
CA ALA A 49 -30.55 11.52 31.83
C ALA A 49 -31.43 11.37 33.07
N SER A 50 -30.84 11.22 34.26
CA SER A 50 -31.60 11.16 35.52
C SER A 50 -32.32 12.47 35.83
N VAL A 51 -31.65 13.62 35.69
CA VAL A 51 -32.29 14.94 35.88
C VAL A 51 -33.47 15.12 34.93
N LEU A 52 -33.27 14.82 33.64
CA LEU A 52 -34.33 14.92 32.63
C LEU A 52 -35.51 13.99 32.94
N THR A 53 -35.23 12.75 33.34
CA THR A 53 -36.27 11.77 33.70
C THR A 53 -37.05 12.22 34.94
N VAL A 54 -36.37 12.75 35.96
CA VAL A 54 -37.04 13.28 37.15
C VAL A 54 -37.89 14.50 36.81
N SER A 55 -37.40 15.42 35.96
CA SER A 55 -38.16 16.59 35.53
C SER A 55 -39.47 16.21 34.82
N ILE A 56 -39.44 15.26 33.89
CA ILE A 56 -40.66 14.84 33.18
C ILE A 56 -41.64 14.06 34.09
N LEU A 57 -41.13 13.27 35.04
CA LEU A 57 -41.95 12.54 36.01
C LEU A 57 -42.63 13.49 37.01
N LEU A 58 -41.93 14.55 37.44
CA LEU A 58 -42.51 15.60 38.27
C LEU A 58 -43.59 16.37 37.51
N ASP A 59 -43.35 16.72 36.25
CA ASP A 59 -44.36 17.32 35.38
C ASP A 59 -45.60 16.43 35.22
N ALA A 60 -45.41 15.11 35.14
CA ALA A 60 -46.50 14.14 35.03
C ALA A 60 -47.27 13.97 36.36
N ARG A 61 -46.58 13.96 37.51
CA ARG A 61 -47.22 13.82 38.84
C ARG A 61 -47.99 15.07 39.28
N LEU A 62 -47.55 16.25 38.86
CA LEU A 62 -48.23 17.52 39.14
C LEU A 62 -49.43 17.77 38.22
N ARG A 63 -49.78 16.78 37.37
CA ARG A 63 -50.98 16.81 36.53
C ARG A 63 -52.23 16.56 37.39
N PRO A 64 -53.21 17.48 37.42
CA PRO A 64 -54.47 17.23 38.11
C PRO A 64 -55.25 16.10 37.44
N SER A 65 -55.93 15.28 38.24
CA SER A 65 -56.68 14.08 37.81
C SER A 65 -57.89 14.40 36.90
N ASP A 66 -58.40 15.63 36.95
CA ASP A 66 -59.53 16.08 36.12
C ASP A 66 -59.01 16.61 34.77
N SER A 67 -59.11 15.75 33.76
CA SER A 67 -58.40 15.79 32.48
C SER A 67 -58.97 16.74 31.42
N HIS A 68 -59.90 17.64 31.77
CA HIS A 68 -60.60 18.49 30.79
C HIS A 68 -59.90 19.83 30.44
N GLY A 69 -58.59 19.98 30.69
CA GLY A 69 -57.91 21.27 30.46
C GLY A 69 -56.38 21.24 30.37
N VAL A 70 -55.78 20.13 29.92
CA VAL A 70 -54.32 20.03 29.73
C VAL A 70 -53.99 20.02 28.23
N VAL A 71 -53.21 21.01 27.78
CA VAL A 71 -52.75 21.09 26.37
C VAL A 71 -51.40 20.38 26.25
N TYR A 72 -51.37 19.31 25.45
CA TYR A 72 -50.15 18.57 25.15
C TYR A 72 -49.30 19.29 24.10
N ARG A 73 -48.05 19.64 24.44
CA ARG A 73 -47.11 20.29 23.51
C ARG A 73 -46.18 19.27 22.86
N ARG A 74 -46.57 18.77 21.68
CA ARG A 74 -45.78 17.81 20.86
C ARG A 74 -44.32 18.26 20.66
N ASN A 75 -44.11 19.52 20.28
CA ASN A 75 -42.77 20.03 20.03
C ASN A 75 -41.89 19.98 21.28
N VAL A 76 -42.45 20.24 22.47
CA VAL A 76 -41.71 20.19 23.74
C VAL A 76 -41.35 18.77 24.11
N MET A 77 -42.29 17.82 23.96
CA MET A 77 -42.00 16.40 24.20
C MET A 77 -40.97 15.86 23.20
N ASN A 78 -41.08 16.24 21.92
CA ASN A 78 -40.13 15.81 20.90
C ASN A 78 -38.70 16.31 21.21
N THR A 79 -38.56 17.58 21.62
CA THR A 79 -37.27 18.12 22.06
C THR A 79 -36.73 17.35 23.26
N PHE A 80 -37.56 17.07 24.27
CA PHE A 80 -37.16 16.27 25.43
C PHE A 80 -36.67 14.87 25.02
N LEU A 81 -37.46 14.14 24.23
CA LEU A 81 -37.13 12.78 23.77
C LEU A 81 -35.85 12.78 22.93
N THR A 82 -35.71 13.74 22.02
CA THR A 82 -34.52 13.89 21.17
C THR A 82 -33.28 14.09 22.03
N VAL A 83 -33.33 14.99 23.02
CA VAL A 83 -32.19 15.23 23.91
C VAL A 83 -31.87 14.00 24.75
N LEU A 84 -32.88 13.39 25.39
CA LEU A 84 -32.67 12.22 26.25
C LEU A 84 -32.07 11.05 25.47
N LEU A 85 -32.65 10.72 24.32
CA LEU A 85 -32.15 9.65 23.45
C LEU A 85 -30.77 9.98 22.90
N THR A 86 -30.50 11.24 22.55
CA THR A 86 -29.17 11.66 22.09
C THR A 86 -28.13 11.44 23.17
N VAL A 87 -28.36 11.90 24.40
CA VAL A 87 -27.41 11.72 25.51
C VAL A 87 -27.12 10.24 25.76
N VAL A 88 -28.17 9.41 25.84
CA VAL A 88 -28.01 7.98 26.13
C VAL A 88 -27.33 7.22 24.98
N LEU A 89 -27.84 7.34 23.75
CA LEU A 89 -27.35 6.56 22.62
C LEU A 89 -25.95 7.00 22.20
N THR A 90 -25.66 8.30 22.18
CA THR A 90 -24.30 8.75 21.86
C THR A 90 -23.29 8.40 22.95
N SER A 91 -23.70 8.26 24.21
CA SER A 91 -22.82 7.74 25.27
C SER A 91 -22.48 6.28 25.08
N ILE A 92 -23.47 5.46 24.68
CA ILE A 92 -23.26 4.05 24.34
C ILE A 92 -22.34 3.93 23.13
N LEU A 93 -22.61 4.68 22.07
CA LEU A 93 -21.79 4.72 20.86
C LEU A 93 -20.37 5.20 21.16
N TYR A 94 -20.22 6.22 22.02
CA TYR A 94 -18.92 6.69 22.45
C TYR A 94 -18.14 5.57 23.15
N CYS A 95 -18.76 4.86 24.09
CA CYS A 95 -18.07 3.83 24.86
C CYS A 95 -17.79 2.55 24.08
N GLY A 96 -18.73 2.14 23.23
CA GLY A 96 -18.69 0.86 22.50
C GLY A 96 -17.99 0.94 21.15
N GLN A 97 -18.06 2.09 20.47
CA GLN A 97 -17.56 2.23 19.10
C GLN A 97 -16.51 3.34 18.98
N TRP A 98 -16.81 4.58 19.39
CA TRP A 98 -15.91 5.70 19.08
C TRP A 98 -14.63 5.70 19.92
N TYR A 99 -14.71 5.46 21.23
CA TYR A 99 -13.54 5.35 22.12
C TYR A 99 -12.56 4.25 21.69
N PRO A 100 -12.99 2.98 21.47
CA PRO A 100 -12.07 1.94 21.04
C PRO A 100 -11.53 2.20 19.64
N ALA A 101 -12.36 2.67 18.69
CA ALA A 101 -11.90 2.97 17.34
C ALA A 101 -10.81 4.07 17.35
N ARG A 102 -10.99 5.11 18.16
CA ARG A 102 -10.05 6.22 18.27
C ARG A 102 -8.72 5.85 18.92
N ASN A 103 -8.71 4.77 19.72
CA ASN A 103 -7.52 4.20 20.35
C ASN A 103 -6.96 2.98 19.59
N SER A 104 -7.49 2.68 18.40
CA SER A 104 -7.03 1.57 17.55
C SER A 104 -6.46 2.10 16.23
N TRP A 105 -5.48 1.37 15.71
CA TRP A 105 -4.79 1.68 14.46
C TRP A 105 -5.23 0.68 13.39
N ILE A 106 -5.38 1.17 12.16
CA ILE A 106 -5.66 0.35 10.98
C ILE A 106 -4.65 0.68 9.89
N LEU A 107 -4.33 -0.32 9.07
CA LEU A 107 -3.57 -0.14 7.84
C LEU A 107 -4.53 0.28 6.73
N VAL A 108 -4.33 1.47 6.19
CA VAL A 108 -5.08 1.97 5.05
C VAL A 108 -4.20 1.83 3.81
N ARG A 109 -4.75 1.21 2.77
CA ARG A 109 -4.13 1.16 1.45
C ARG A 109 -4.64 2.34 0.64
N SER A 110 -3.75 3.22 0.21
CA SER A 110 -4.01 4.21 -0.83
C SER A 110 -3.25 3.83 -2.09
N SER A 111 -3.90 3.94 -3.25
CA SER A 111 -3.25 3.76 -4.54
C SER A 111 -2.94 5.12 -5.14
N GLU A 112 -1.67 5.38 -5.40
CA GLU A 112 -1.21 6.55 -6.15
C GLU A 112 -0.57 6.07 -7.46
N THR A 113 -0.80 6.78 -8.56
CA THR A 113 -0.09 6.49 -9.82
C THR A 113 1.09 7.45 -9.90
N LYS A 114 2.30 6.91 -10.04
CA LYS A 114 3.51 7.72 -10.25
C LYS A 114 3.81 7.87 -11.73
N SER A 115 4.37 9.00 -12.13
CA SER A 115 4.85 9.23 -13.50
C SER A 115 6.21 8.56 -13.75
N GLN A 116 6.99 8.36 -12.69
CA GLN A 116 8.33 7.79 -12.74
C GLN A 116 8.59 6.96 -11.48
N ILE A 117 9.36 5.88 -11.63
CA ILE A 117 9.90 5.10 -10.52
C ILE A 117 11.40 4.86 -10.75
N PRO A 118 12.19 4.65 -9.69
CA PRO A 118 13.56 4.19 -9.87
C PRO A 118 13.61 2.82 -10.53
N TYR A 119 14.67 2.52 -11.27
CA TYR A 119 14.90 1.16 -11.74
C TYR A 119 15.15 0.21 -10.55
N PRO A 120 14.70 -1.05 -10.63
CA PRO A 120 15.06 -2.05 -9.66
C PRO A 120 16.54 -2.42 -9.78
N ALA A 121 17.15 -2.76 -8.64
CA ALA A 121 18.41 -3.48 -8.62
C ALA A 121 18.16 -4.97 -8.83
N VAL A 122 19.09 -5.63 -9.49
CA VAL A 122 19.04 -7.06 -9.80
C VAL A 122 20.35 -7.71 -9.39
N THR A 123 20.29 -8.80 -8.64
CA THR A 123 21.50 -9.58 -8.30
C THR A 123 21.34 -11.00 -8.82
N PHE A 124 22.34 -11.51 -9.53
CA PHE A 124 22.42 -12.92 -9.86
C PHE A 124 23.39 -13.63 -8.91
N VAL A 125 23.01 -14.80 -8.42
CA VAL A 125 23.75 -15.58 -7.43
C VAL A 125 23.94 -17.00 -7.95
N SER A 126 25.18 -17.47 -7.85
CA SER A 126 25.60 -18.84 -8.13
C SER A 126 25.79 -19.57 -6.79
N ASP A 127 24.94 -20.55 -6.52
CA ASP A 127 24.97 -21.46 -5.37
C ASP A 127 25.78 -22.73 -5.70
N THR A 128 27.03 -22.54 -6.10
CA THR A 128 27.97 -23.66 -6.28
C THR A 128 28.23 -24.32 -4.92
N PRO A 129 28.08 -25.65 -4.76
CA PRO A 129 28.24 -26.68 -5.79
C PRO A 129 26.93 -27.31 -6.30
N ALA A 130 25.80 -26.59 -6.38
CA ALA A 130 24.56 -27.16 -6.91
C ALA A 130 24.72 -27.67 -8.36
N PRO A 131 24.27 -28.90 -8.67
CA PRO A 131 24.56 -29.57 -9.94
C PRO A 131 23.73 -29.07 -11.14
N PHE A 132 22.90 -28.05 -10.98
CA PHE A 132 22.10 -27.46 -12.07
C PHE A 132 22.43 -25.98 -12.30
N GLU A 133 23.41 -25.44 -11.55
CA GLU A 133 23.68 -24.02 -11.55
C GLU A 133 24.87 -23.63 -12.44
N ALA A 134 24.71 -22.50 -13.12
CA ALA A 134 25.78 -21.88 -13.90
C ALA A 134 26.76 -21.15 -12.97
N ASN A 135 28.04 -21.16 -13.32
CA ASN A 135 29.02 -20.30 -12.66
C ASN A 135 29.13 -18.98 -13.41
N ILE A 136 28.97 -17.85 -12.73
CA ILE A 136 29.04 -16.50 -13.32
C ILE A 136 30.49 -16.20 -13.72
N LEU A 137 30.68 -15.76 -14.95
CA LEU A 137 31.98 -15.31 -15.49
C LEU A 137 31.95 -13.81 -15.76
N GLY A 138 33.10 -13.19 -16.05
CA GLY A 138 33.18 -11.87 -16.68
C GLY A 138 33.70 -12.00 -18.13
N PRO A 139 33.44 -11.04 -19.04
CA PRO A 139 32.87 -9.71 -18.85
C PRO A 139 31.33 -9.64 -18.98
N GLN A 140 30.81 -8.44 -18.71
CA GLN A 140 29.40 -8.12 -18.43
C GLN A 140 29.01 -6.84 -19.14
N SER A 141 27.77 -6.76 -19.66
CA SER A 141 27.30 -5.57 -20.36
C SER A 141 25.83 -5.27 -20.06
N CYS A 142 25.52 -3.97 -20.07
CA CYS A 142 24.22 -3.43 -19.71
C CYS A 142 23.85 -2.30 -20.66
N PHE A 143 22.65 -2.37 -21.24
CA PHE A 143 22.10 -1.29 -22.06
C PHE A 143 20.58 -1.15 -21.89
N ILE A 144 20.11 0.10 -22.00
CA ILE A 144 18.69 0.43 -21.99
C ILE A 144 18.32 0.84 -23.42
N GLY A 145 17.33 0.18 -24.01
CA GLY A 145 16.98 0.34 -25.43
C GLY A 145 17.68 -0.68 -26.34
N GLN A 146 17.97 -0.32 -27.59
CA GLN A 146 18.34 -1.28 -28.66
C GLN A 146 19.79 -1.20 -29.19
N ASN A 147 20.68 -0.37 -28.63
CA ASN A 147 22.01 -0.15 -29.21
C ASN A 147 23.14 -0.20 -28.16
N ASP A 148 24.20 -0.97 -28.46
CA ASP A 148 25.40 -1.11 -27.62
C ASP A 148 26.35 0.10 -27.72
N ASN A 149 26.28 0.87 -28.81
CA ASN A 149 27.10 2.06 -29.04
C ASN A 149 26.51 3.35 -28.43
N SER A 150 25.76 3.19 -27.35
CA SER A 150 25.01 4.28 -26.72
C SER A 150 25.88 5.11 -25.77
N PRO A 151 25.57 6.40 -25.58
CA PRO A 151 26.23 7.20 -24.54
C PRO A 151 25.96 6.62 -23.14
N PRO A 152 26.85 6.85 -22.16
CA PRO A 152 26.64 6.39 -20.78
C PRO A 152 25.32 6.91 -20.20
N CYS A 153 24.53 6.09 -19.51
CA CYS A 153 23.26 6.50 -18.92
C CYS A 153 23.41 7.68 -17.94
N ASP A 154 24.52 7.75 -17.21
CA ASP A 154 24.81 8.85 -16.28
C ASP A 154 25.13 10.20 -16.97
N SER A 155 25.38 10.18 -18.28
CA SER A 155 25.56 11.41 -19.06
C SER A 155 24.23 12.04 -19.51
N LEU A 156 23.12 11.34 -19.30
CA LEU A 156 21.78 11.77 -19.69
C LEU A 156 21.02 12.33 -18.48
N THR A 157 20.16 13.31 -18.74
CA THR A 157 19.21 13.83 -17.75
C THR A 157 18.06 12.84 -17.52
N GLU A 158 17.35 12.96 -16.39
CA GLU A 158 16.18 12.13 -16.08
C GLU A 158 15.11 12.18 -17.18
N GLU A 159 14.88 13.34 -17.79
CA GLU A 159 13.94 13.51 -18.91
C GLU A 159 14.39 12.77 -20.17
N GLN A 160 15.70 12.76 -20.45
CA GLN A 160 16.27 12.03 -21.58
C GLN A 160 16.20 10.52 -21.38
N VAL A 161 16.52 10.02 -20.17
CA VAL A 161 16.38 8.60 -19.83
C VAL A 161 14.89 8.19 -19.89
N ALA A 162 14.00 9.04 -19.39
CA ALA A 162 12.56 8.83 -19.48
C ALA A 162 12.06 8.79 -20.93
N SER A 163 12.68 9.54 -21.84
CA SER A 163 12.29 9.55 -23.26
C SER A 163 12.64 8.25 -23.99
N ILE A 164 13.66 7.51 -23.55
CA ILE A 164 14.05 6.20 -24.12
C ILE A 164 12.88 5.22 -24.05
N GLY A 165 12.16 5.19 -22.92
CA GLY A 165 11.01 4.32 -22.70
C GLY A 165 9.73 4.76 -23.43
N ALA A 166 9.64 6.00 -23.90
CA ALA A 166 8.42 6.57 -24.48
C ALA A 166 8.30 6.36 -26.01
N VAL A 167 9.35 5.84 -26.67
CA VAL A 167 9.47 5.82 -28.14
C VAL A 167 8.60 4.74 -28.82
N GLU A 168 7.90 3.89 -28.06
CA GLU A 168 6.99 2.90 -28.67
C GLU A 168 5.82 3.49 -29.46
N GLN A 169 5.51 4.79 -29.36
CA GLN A 169 4.36 5.36 -30.09
C GLN A 169 4.62 5.87 -31.52
N ARG A 170 5.86 5.95 -32.00
CA ARG A 170 6.13 6.38 -33.39
C ARG A 170 7.36 5.68 -33.95
N TRP A 171 7.13 4.51 -34.52
CA TRP A 171 8.11 3.87 -35.39
C TRP A 171 7.98 4.44 -36.79
N ASN A 172 8.71 5.52 -37.09
CA ASN A 172 8.93 5.96 -38.46
C ASN A 172 10.35 5.57 -38.90
N ASN A 173 10.50 5.21 -40.18
CA ASN A 173 11.80 4.84 -40.79
C ASN A 173 12.90 5.94 -40.66
N SER A 174 12.53 7.16 -40.27
CA SER A 174 13.46 8.25 -39.96
C SER A 174 14.19 8.08 -38.62
N ASP A 175 13.58 7.41 -37.64
CA ASP A 175 14.14 7.29 -36.28
C ASP A 175 15.24 6.22 -36.22
N VAL A 176 15.14 5.19 -37.07
CA VAL A 176 16.21 4.22 -37.30
C VAL A 176 17.46 4.88 -37.90
N LYS A 177 17.30 5.96 -38.69
CA LYS A 177 18.40 6.71 -39.31
C LYS A 177 19.15 7.63 -38.34
N ASN A 178 18.51 8.04 -37.24
CA ASN A 178 19.10 8.94 -36.24
C ASN A 178 19.57 8.22 -34.97
N GLY A 179 19.43 6.89 -34.92
CA GLY A 179 19.71 6.08 -33.74
C GLY A 179 18.55 6.13 -32.76
N LEU A 180 18.00 4.97 -32.41
CA LEU A 180 16.99 4.86 -31.36
C LEU A 180 17.60 5.35 -30.03
N PRO A 181 16.85 6.15 -29.23
CA PRO A 181 17.36 6.62 -27.97
C PRO A 181 17.63 5.41 -27.08
N SER A 182 18.87 5.31 -26.65
CA SER A 182 19.40 4.20 -25.87
C SER A 182 20.56 4.72 -25.03
N CYS A 183 20.87 4.04 -23.93
CA CYS A 183 21.97 4.41 -23.06
C CYS A 183 22.71 3.18 -22.56
N ASN A 184 24.03 3.32 -22.39
CA ASN A 184 24.91 2.28 -21.89
C ASN A 184 25.03 2.41 -20.37
N CYS A 185 24.56 1.40 -19.63
CA CYS A 185 24.61 1.35 -18.17
C CYS A 185 25.84 0.59 -17.62
N THR A 186 26.66 0.03 -18.50
CA THR A 186 27.87 -0.76 -18.16
C THR A 186 28.78 -0.02 -17.17
N ASN A 187 29.04 1.27 -17.37
CA ASN A 187 29.94 2.02 -16.49
C ASN A 187 29.29 2.57 -15.22
N GLY A 188 27.96 2.64 -15.17
CA GLY A 188 27.21 3.22 -14.04
C GLY A 188 26.72 2.19 -13.02
N TRP A 189 26.85 0.90 -13.33
CA TRP A 189 26.35 -0.21 -12.51
C TRP A 189 27.52 -1.04 -11.94
N ASP A 190 27.35 -1.56 -10.73
CA ASP A 190 28.33 -2.47 -10.13
C ASP A 190 28.26 -3.87 -10.77
N MET A 191 28.97 -4.07 -11.87
CA MET A 191 29.03 -5.39 -12.53
C MET A 191 30.23 -6.23 -12.07
N THR A 192 30.77 -5.95 -10.88
CA THR A 192 31.85 -6.77 -10.33
C THR A 192 31.30 -8.09 -9.79
N ILE A 193 32.10 -9.16 -9.91
CA ILE A 193 31.76 -10.46 -9.33
C ILE A 193 32.22 -10.46 -7.88
N HIS A 194 31.26 -10.51 -6.98
CA HIS A 194 31.47 -10.62 -5.55
C HIS A 194 31.62 -12.10 -5.18
N PRO A 195 32.67 -12.50 -4.43
CA PRO A 195 32.91 -13.91 -4.10
C PRO A 195 31.91 -14.49 -3.10
N ASN A 196 31.20 -13.63 -2.38
CA ASN A 196 30.16 -14.01 -1.42
C ASN A 196 28.91 -13.18 -1.69
N PHE A 197 27.74 -13.79 -1.57
CA PHE A 197 26.46 -13.09 -1.64
C PHE A 197 26.01 -12.64 -0.24
N ILE A 198 26.21 -13.51 0.74
CA ILE A 198 25.92 -13.26 2.15
C ILE A 198 27.12 -13.62 2.99
N ASP A 199 27.67 -12.61 3.68
CA ASP A 199 28.73 -12.79 4.67
C ASP A 199 29.93 -13.59 4.07
N SER A 200 30.10 -14.86 4.45
CA SER A 200 31.14 -15.76 3.95
C SER A 200 30.57 -17.06 3.37
N ASP A 201 29.45 -16.97 2.67
CA ASP A 201 28.73 -18.12 2.10
C ASP A 201 29.41 -18.76 0.89
N GLY A 202 30.44 -18.13 0.33
CA GLY A 202 31.17 -18.63 -0.83
C GLY A 202 30.33 -18.71 -2.10
N LYS A 203 29.21 -17.97 -2.16
CA LYS A 203 28.32 -17.93 -3.32
C LYS A 203 28.66 -16.74 -4.22
N PRO A 204 29.28 -16.96 -5.39
CA PRO A 204 29.59 -15.85 -6.29
C PRO A 204 28.32 -15.13 -6.73
N SER A 205 28.36 -13.80 -6.76
CA SER A 205 27.22 -12.99 -7.15
C SER A 205 27.62 -11.76 -7.96
N ILE A 206 26.72 -11.29 -8.80
CA ILE A 206 26.88 -10.04 -9.57
C ILE A 206 25.70 -9.12 -9.31
N HIS A 207 25.98 -7.86 -8.99
CA HIS A 207 25.02 -6.94 -8.37
C HIS A 207 24.71 -5.77 -9.31
N PHE A 208 23.79 -5.99 -10.23
CA PHE A 208 23.32 -4.96 -11.13
C PHE A 208 22.54 -3.87 -10.37
N HIS A 209 23.25 -2.81 -9.96
CA HIS A 209 22.72 -1.72 -9.14
C HIS A 209 22.56 -0.42 -9.96
N PRO A 210 21.33 0.10 -10.13
CA PRO A 210 21.08 1.32 -10.88
C PRO A 210 21.60 2.56 -10.17
N SER A 211 22.10 3.54 -10.95
CA SER A 211 22.45 4.85 -10.43
C SER A 211 21.20 5.64 -10.02
N LYS A 212 21.37 6.64 -9.15
CA LYS A 212 20.25 7.45 -8.60
C LYS A 212 19.45 8.21 -9.64
N HIS A 213 20.01 8.43 -10.82
CA HIS A 213 19.37 9.17 -11.91
C HIS A 213 18.62 8.25 -12.90
N LEU A 214 18.72 6.93 -12.70
CA LEU A 214 18.09 5.97 -13.59
C LEU A 214 16.65 5.69 -13.15
N VAL A 215 15.71 6.28 -13.89
CA VAL A 215 14.27 6.16 -13.65
C VAL A 215 13.53 5.57 -14.84
N ALA A 216 12.51 4.75 -14.57
CA ALA A 216 11.55 4.25 -15.54
C ALA A 216 10.30 5.15 -15.54
N SER A 217 9.95 5.68 -16.71
CA SER A 217 8.80 6.58 -16.95
C SER A 217 7.73 5.97 -17.87
N SER A 218 7.98 4.78 -18.40
CA SER A 218 7.09 4.06 -19.32
C SER A 218 7.00 2.58 -18.94
N ILE A 219 5.85 1.98 -19.23
CA ILE A 219 5.58 0.54 -19.00
C ILE A 219 6.30 -0.38 -20.01
N GLN A 220 7.08 0.21 -20.92
CA GLN A 220 7.78 -0.43 -22.03
C GLN A 220 9.23 0.01 -22.09
N VAL A 221 9.88 0.14 -20.94
CA VAL A 221 11.35 0.26 -20.93
C VAL A 221 11.97 -1.12 -20.76
N PHE A 222 12.92 -1.42 -21.64
CA PHE A 222 13.69 -2.66 -21.65
C PHE A 222 15.10 -2.37 -21.15
N LEU A 223 15.45 -2.98 -20.03
CA LEU A 223 16.84 -3.13 -19.61
C LEU A 223 17.33 -4.46 -20.15
N ASN A 224 18.41 -4.42 -20.93
CA ASN A 224 19.10 -5.59 -21.43
C ASN A 224 20.35 -5.83 -20.59
N LEU A 225 20.36 -6.94 -19.87
CA LEU A 225 21.55 -7.44 -19.19
C LEU A 225 22.09 -8.62 -19.98
N ASN A 226 23.37 -8.53 -20.34
CA ASN A 226 24.09 -9.62 -20.97
C ASN A 226 25.27 -10.01 -20.09
N PHE A 227 25.26 -11.26 -19.65
CA PHE A 227 26.28 -11.81 -18.76
C PHE A 227 26.81 -13.13 -19.26
N THR A 228 28.09 -13.39 -18.96
CA THR A 228 28.76 -14.62 -19.31
C THR A 228 28.71 -15.66 -18.18
N PHE A 229 28.63 -16.93 -18.53
CA PHE A 229 28.59 -18.02 -17.56
C PHE A 229 29.27 -19.31 -18.04
N ASN A 230 29.45 -20.27 -17.12
CA ASN A 230 30.06 -21.57 -17.37
C ASN A 230 29.21 -22.71 -16.80
N ILE A 231 29.01 -23.76 -17.60
CA ILE A 231 28.20 -24.95 -17.26
C ILE A 231 29.00 -26.15 -16.74
N ASN A 232 30.33 -26.05 -16.57
CA ASN A 232 31.23 -27.19 -16.33
C ASN A 232 30.91 -28.04 -15.09
N GLN A 233 30.10 -27.53 -14.16
CA GLN A 233 29.68 -28.22 -12.94
C GLN A 233 28.20 -28.65 -12.97
N SER A 234 27.43 -28.26 -13.99
CA SER A 234 26.04 -28.72 -14.08
C SER A 234 26.01 -30.18 -14.54
N GLU A 235 25.60 -31.11 -13.68
CA GLU A 235 25.22 -32.45 -14.11
C GLU A 235 23.95 -32.31 -14.95
N TRP A 236 24.11 -32.42 -16.27
CA TRP A 236 22.99 -32.66 -17.19
C TRP A 236 22.43 -34.06 -16.91
N ASP A 237 21.70 -34.22 -15.81
CA ASP A 237 20.87 -35.39 -15.63
C ASP A 237 19.70 -35.25 -16.63
N TYR A 238 19.62 -36.15 -17.60
CA TYR A 238 18.68 -36.10 -18.73
C TYR A 238 17.20 -36.01 -18.31
N ASN A 239 16.90 -36.22 -17.03
CA ASN A 239 15.57 -36.10 -16.43
C ASN A 239 15.25 -34.68 -15.90
N TYR A 240 16.22 -33.78 -15.79
CA TYR A 240 16.04 -32.39 -15.37
C TYR A 240 16.14 -31.46 -16.59
N VAL A 241 14.99 -30.95 -17.04
CA VAL A 241 14.82 -30.19 -18.29
C VAL A 241 14.91 -28.66 -18.08
N SER A 242 15.41 -28.18 -16.95
CA SER A 242 15.85 -26.79 -16.85
C SER A 242 17.37 -26.79 -17.05
N GLY A 243 17.84 -26.13 -18.12
CA GLY A 243 19.27 -25.97 -18.40
C GLY A 243 20.01 -25.22 -17.27
N PRO A 244 21.20 -24.67 -17.50
CA PRO A 244 21.91 -23.97 -16.43
C PRO A 244 21.05 -22.86 -15.85
N ASP A 245 20.86 -22.88 -14.55
CA ASP A 245 20.03 -21.94 -13.81
C ASP A 245 20.92 -21.02 -12.92
N LEU A 246 20.43 -19.83 -12.62
CA LEU A 246 20.98 -18.92 -11.61
C LEU A 246 19.85 -18.41 -10.73
N TRP A 247 20.16 -18.07 -9.50
CA TRP A 247 19.22 -17.31 -8.68
C TRP A 247 19.26 -15.84 -9.04
N MET A 248 18.11 -15.21 -9.14
CA MET A 248 17.94 -13.79 -9.42
C MET A 248 17.16 -13.14 -8.27
N LEU A 249 17.73 -12.09 -7.68
CA LEU A 249 17.07 -11.23 -6.69
C LEU A 249 16.71 -9.90 -7.34
N VAL A 250 15.44 -9.49 -7.29
CA VAL A 250 14.98 -8.17 -7.73
C VAL A 250 14.56 -7.35 -6.51
N TYR A 251 15.11 -6.15 -6.33
CA TYR A 251 14.89 -5.34 -5.12
C TYR A 251 15.05 -3.83 -5.36
N ASP A 252 14.69 -3.02 -4.36
CA ASP A 252 14.91 -1.58 -4.36
C ASP A 252 16.34 -1.22 -3.95
N GLY A 253 17.21 -0.99 -4.94
CA GLY A 253 18.61 -0.62 -4.74
C GLY A 253 18.80 0.71 -4.01
N HIS A 254 17.84 1.64 -4.09
CA HIS A 254 17.98 2.93 -3.39
C HIS A 254 17.72 2.81 -1.90
N ALA A 255 16.86 1.87 -1.49
CA ALA A 255 16.53 1.66 -0.10
C ALA A 255 17.51 0.73 0.61
N MET A 256 18.07 -0.27 -0.09
CA MET A 256 18.87 -1.34 0.53
C MET A 256 19.83 -2.03 -0.45
N ASN A 257 20.78 -2.78 0.10
CA ASN A 257 21.65 -3.67 -0.69
C ASN A 257 21.04 -5.08 -0.85
N ALA A 258 21.62 -5.89 -1.74
CA ALA A 258 21.11 -7.23 -2.07
C ALA A 258 21.02 -8.15 -0.84
N THR A 259 22.06 -8.17 0.01
CA THR A 259 22.11 -8.98 1.22
C THR A 259 20.99 -8.61 2.21
N THR A 260 20.71 -7.31 2.39
CA THR A 260 19.62 -6.84 3.26
C THR A 260 18.27 -7.18 2.66
N ALA A 261 18.07 -6.96 1.35
CA ALA A 261 16.84 -7.31 0.65
C ALA A 261 16.49 -8.80 0.78
N TYR A 262 17.50 -9.67 0.63
CA TYR A 262 17.34 -11.10 0.85
C TYR A 262 17.00 -11.46 2.31
N LYS A 263 17.78 -10.95 3.29
CA LYS A 263 17.57 -11.27 4.72
C LYS A 263 16.24 -10.76 5.27
N THR A 264 15.73 -9.64 4.74
CA THR A 264 14.48 -9.02 5.20
C THR A 264 13.24 -9.47 4.42
N GLY A 265 13.42 -10.19 3.30
CA GLY A 265 12.32 -10.58 2.42
C GLY A 265 11.71 -9.42 1.63
N TYR A 266 12.46 -8.32 1.45
CA TYR A 266 12.04 -7.16 0.65
C TYR A 266 12.47 -7.21 -0.83
N GLY A 267 13.20 -8.25 -1.22
CA GLY A 267 13.46 -8.58 -2.62
C GLY A 267 12.76 -9.88 -3.03
N GLU A 268 12.46 -9.98 -4.33
CA GLU A 268 11.90 -11.20 -4.92
C GLU A 268 13.05 -12.09 -5.41
N TYR A 269 13.19 -13.27 -4.81
CA TYR A 269 14.26 -14.23 -5.11
C TYR A 269 13.70 -15.41 -5.93
N THR A 270 14.16 -15.56 -7.17
CA THR A 270 13.61 -16.53 -8.12
C THR A 270 14.69 -17.21 -8.94
N LEU A 271 14.49 -18.48 -9.29
CA LEU A 271 15.41 -19.24 -10.12
C LEU A 271 15.14 -18.97 -11.60
N VAL A 272 16.16 -18.54 -12.34
CA VAL A 272 16.09 -18.19 -13.77
C VAL A 272 16.97 -19.10 -14.59
N ASN A 273 16.50 -19.44 -15.79
CA ASN A 273 17.29 -20.21 -16.74
C ASN A 273 18.16 -19.26 -17.58
N VAL A 274 19.47 -19.46 -17.57
CA VAL A 274 20.41 -18.55 -18.22
C VAL A 274 20.73 -18.92 -19.67
N ASP A 275 20.29 -20.09 -20.12
CA ASP A 275 20.37 -20.54 -21.52
C ASP A 275 19.06 -20.25 -22.28
N SER A 276 18.47 -19.09 -21.99
CA SER A 276 17.24 -18.64 -22.61
C SER A 276 17.21 -17.12 -22.71
N THR A 277 16.46 -16.61 -23.69
CA THR A 277 16.05 -15.21 -23.66
C THR A 277 14.93 -15.07 -22.64
N THR A 278 15.22 -14.45 -21.50
CA THR A 278 14.24 -14.30 -20.40
C THR A 278 13.72 -12.87 -20.35
N THR A 279 12.41 -12.72 -20.50
CA THR A 279 11.71 -11.48 -20.19
C THR A 279 11.28 -11.50 -18.72
N VAL A 280 11.82 -10.57 -17.95
CA VAL A 280 11.53 -10.36 -16.53
C VAL A 280 10.52 -9.23 -16.40
N THR A 281 9.30 -9.60 -16.07
CA THR A 281 8.21 -8.64 -15.98
C THR A 281 7.97 -8.29 -14.52
N MET A 282 7.99 -7.01 -14.18
CA MET A 282 8.01 -6.52 -12.81
C MET A 282 6.78 -5.65 -12.54
N ASP A 283 6.09 -5.93 -11.44
CA ASP A 283 5.00 -5.11 -10.92
C ASP A 283 5.44 -4.44 -9.61
N PRO A 284 5.83 -3.15 -9.66
CA PRO A 284 6.36 -2.43 -8.52
C PRO A 284 5.24 -1.92 -7.60
N VAL A 285 5.37 -2.23 -6.33
CA VAL A 285 4.50 -1.77 -5.25
C VAL A 285 5.31 -0.93 -4.28
N TYR A 286 5.07 0.37 -4.24
CA TYR A 286 5.73 1.25 -3.28
C TYR A 286 5.07 1.17 -1.91
N ILE A 287 5.82 0.75 -0.89
CA ILE A 287 5.34 0.61 0.48
C ILE A 287 6.05 1.64 1.37
N LYS A 288 5.29 2.38 2.17
CA LYS A 288 5.81 3.37 3.12
C LYS A 288 5.37 3.06 4.54
N TYR A 289 6.27 2.51 5.34
CA TYR A 289 6.01 2.16 6.73
C TYR A 289 5.99 3.39 7.66
N ARG A 290 5.36 3.25 8.83
CA ARG A 290 5.18 4.33 9.82
C ARG A 290 6.49 4.86 10.41
N ASN A 291 7.48 4.00 10.57
CA ASN A 291 8.83 4.36 11.01
C ASN A 291 9.58 5.24 9.99
N GLY A 292 8.97 5.56 8.85
CA GLY A 292 9.55 6.37 7.79
C GLY A 292 10.32 5.57 6.74
N THR A 293 10.55 4.25 6.94
CA THR A 293 11.13 3.43 5.87
C THR A 293 10.14 3.31 4.73
N ALA A 294 10.63 3.55 3.51
CA ALA A 294 9.85 3.35 2.30
C ALA A 294 10.70 2.60 1.28
N THR A 295 10.08 1.66 0.59
CA THR A 295 10.76 0.79 -0.37
C THR A 295 9.79 0.38 -1.46
N TYR A 296 10.28 0.21 -2.67
CA TYR A 296 9.57 -0.57 -3.68
C TYR A 296 9.74 -2.06 -3.38
N GLN A 297 8.64 -2.81 -3.51
CA GLN A 297 8.66 -4.25 -3.63
C GLN A 297 8.27 -4.58 -5.07
N TYR A 298 8.99 -5.52 -5.69
CA TYR A 298 8.76 -5.87 -7.09
C TYR A 298 8.25 -7.30 -7.15
N HIS A 299 7.03 -7.50 -7.65
CA HIS A 299 6.58 -8.85 -7.96
C HIS A 299 7.04 -9.23 -9.37
N VAL A 300 7.68 -10.39 -9.52
CA VAL A 300 8.39 -10.77 -10.74
C VAL A 300 7.68 -11.94 -11.42
N THR A 301 7.35 -11.77 -12.70
CA THR A 301 6.88 -12.83 -13.59
C THR A 301 7.91 -13.09 -14.69
N LEU A 302 8.24 -14.36 -14.92
CA LEU A 302 9.25 -14.76 -15.89
C LEU A 302 8.60 -15.38 -17.13
N ASN A 303 8.94 -14.85 -18.30
CA ASN A 303 8.62 -15.47 -19.59
C ASN A 303 9.94 -15.86 -20.27
N ARG A 304 10.05 -17.12 -20.70
CA ARG A 304 11.30 -17.67 -21.23
C ARG A 304 11.10 -18.17 -22.65
N ALA A 305 12.01 -17.80 -23.53
CA ALA A 305 12.15 -18.41 -24.84
C ALA A 305 13.49 -19.18 -24.84
N PRO A 306 13.48 -20.53 -24.80
CA PRO A 306 14.70 -21.32 -24.76
C PRO A 306 15.50 -21.11 -26.05
N ASN A 307 16.83 -21.03 -25.93
CA ASN A 307 17.68 -20.97 -27.11
C ASN A 307 17.82 -22.39 -27.68
N VAL A 308 17.09 -22.68 -28.75
CA VAL A 308 17.01 -24.03 -29.35
C VAL A 308 18.28 -24.47 -30.10
N ASP A 309 19.19 -23.54 -30.39
CA ASP A 309 20.36 -23.78 -31.25
C ASP A 309 21.71 -23.50 -30.56
N SER A 310 21.74 -23.13 -29.28
CA SER A 310 22.99 -22.81 -28.57
C SER A 310 23.39 -23.90 -27.58
N THR A 311 24.18 -24.88 -28.02
CA THR A 311 25.01 -25.66 -27.08
C THR A 311 26.17 -24.77 -26.62
N CYS A 312 25.93 -24.00 -25.58
CA CYS A 312 26.89 -23.11 -24.94
C CYS A 312 27.77 -23.92 -23.97
N ASP A 313 28.96 -24.33 -24.42
CA ASP A 313 29.92 -25.08 -23.61
C ASP A 313 31.32 -24.46 -23.68
N VAL A 314 31.74 -23.86 -22.57
CA VAL A 314 33.09 -23.33 -22.36
C VAL A 314 34.08 -24.38 -21.80
N SER A 315 33.64 -25.62 -21.49
CA SER A 315 34.54 -26.72 -21.10
C SER A 315 35.42 -27.22 -22.25
N GLY A 316 35.02 -26.93 -23.49
CA GLY A 316 35.65 -27.51 -24.67
C GLY A 316 35.24 -28.96 -24.96
N LYS A 317 34.28 -29.54 -24.23
CA LYS A 317 33.90 -30.97 -24.35
C LYS A 317 32.82 -31.20 -25.40
N ILE A 318 31.94 -30.22 -25.63
CA ILE A 318 30.87 -30.27 -26.63
C ILE A 318 31.26 -29.35 -27.78
N LYS A 319 31.65 -29.95 -28.91
CA LYS A 319 31.91 -29.23 -30.15
C LYS A 319 30.58 -28.86 -30.80
N SER A 320 30.35 -27.57 -31.03
CA SER A 320 29.38 -27.12 -32.04
C SER A 320 29.64 -27.88 -33.35
N PRO A 321 28.60 -28.15 -34.18
CA PRO A 321 28.78 -28.69 -35.54
C PRO A 321 29.80 -27.92 -36.39
N LEU A 322 30.05 -26.65 -36.05
CA LEU A 322 30.99 -25.75 -36.72
C LEU A 322 32.39 -25.69 -36.06
N ASN A 323 32.67 -26.54 -35.07
CA ASN A 323 33.97 -26.62 -34.39
C ASN A 323 34.42 -25.28 -33.75
N ARG A 324 33.45 -24.45 -33.34
CA ARG A 324 33.66 -23.15 -32.68
C ARG A 324 33.08 -23.19 -31.27
N TYR A 325 33.85 -22.71 -30.29
CA TYR A 325 33.37 -22.45 -28.93
C TYR A 325 32.79 -21.04 -28.88
N TYR A 326 31.54 -20.92 -28.47
CA TYR A 326 30.90 -19.62 -28.24
C TYR A 326 30.86 -19.35 -26.73
N PRO A 327 31.17 -18.13 -26.26
CA PRO A 327 30.99 -17.79 -24.85
C PRO A 327 29.50 -17.89 -24.51
N CYS A 328 29.17 -18.58 -23.42
CA CYS A 328 27.80 -18.68 -22.94
C CYS A 328 27.35 -17.30 -22.49
N SER A 329 26.26 -16.78 -23.07
CA SER A 329 25.71 -15.48 -22.73
C SER A 329 24.20 -15.57 -22.51
N GLY A 330 23.72 -14.99 -21.42
CA GLY A 330 22.28 -14.89 -21.11
C GLY A 330 21.79 -13.48 -21.41
N LEU A 331 20.65 -13.35 -22.10
CA LEU A 331 19.99 -12.06 -22.34
C LEU A 331 18.73 -11.94 -21.49
N PHE A 332 18.71 -10.93 -20.62
CA PHE A 332 17.56 -10.63 -19.77
C PHE A 332 16.95 -9.29 -20.15
N LEU A 333 15.66 -9.32 -20.46
CA LEU A 333 14.84 -8.15 -20.82
C LEU A 333 13.94 -7.81 -19.63
N PHE A 334 14.26 -6.76 -18.88
CA PHE A 334 13.42 -6.33 -17.75
C PHE A 334 12.38 -5.31 -18.21
N ARG A 335 11.12 -5.50 -17.80
CA ARG A 335 9.98 -4.64 -18.12
C ARG A 335 9.17 -4.30 -16.88
N VAL A 336 8.79 -3.03 -16.73
CA VAL A 336 7.87 -2.56 -15.68
C VAL A 336 6.43 -2.57 -16.22
N GLN A 337 5.48 -3.27 -15.58
CA GLN A 337 4.10 -3.33 -16.08
C GLN A 337 3.25 -2.12 -15.73
N ASN A 338 3.45 -1.54 -14.54
CA ASN A 338 2.58 -0.53 -13.98
C ASN A 338 3.34 0.39 -13.03
N PHE A 339 2.83 1.59 -12.82
CA PHE A 339 3.36 2.58 -11.87
C PHE A 339 2.39 2.82 -10.70
N GLN A 340 1.64 1.79 -10.30
CA GLN A 340 0.74 1.86 -9.16
C GLN A 340 1.48 1.67 -7.84
N SER A 341 1.64 2.77 -7.11
CA SER A 341 2.19 2.82 -5.77
C SER A 341 1.08 2.54 -4.73
N SER A 342 1.15 1.41 -4.02
CA SER A 342 0.24 1.13 -2.89
C SER A 342 0.82 1.62 -1.56
N VAL A 343 0.54 2.86 -1.20
CA VAL A 343 0.97 3.43 0.08
C VAL A 343 0.14 2.79 1.19
N LEU A 344 0.78 1.95 2.00
CA LEU A 344 0.22 1.45 3.25
C LEU A 344 0.59 2.41 4.36
N TYR A 345 -0.38 3.15 4.92
CA TYR A 345 -0.11 3.98 6.09
C TYR A 345 -1.01 3.58 7.25
N GLU A 346 -0.46 3.68 8.46
CA GLU A 346 -1.22 3.52 9.69
C GLU A 346 -2.03 4.79 9.95
N ARG A 347 -3.34 4.65 10.00
CA ARG A 347 -4.27 5.70 10.39
C ARG A 347 -5.00 5.27 11.66
N ARG A 348 -5.45 6.23 12.48
CA ARG A 348 -6.44 5.90 13.51
C ARG A 348 -7.72 5.43 12.83
N ARG A 349 -8.36 4.40 13.37
CA ARG A 349 -9.59 3.85 12.80
C ARG A 349 -10.73 4.88 12.71
N LEU A 350 -10.67 5.93 13.53
CA LEU A 350 -11.65 7.01 13.52
C LEU A 350 -10.92 8.36 13.64
N GLU A 351 -10.97 9.15 12.56
CA GLU A 351 -10.54 10.55 12.56
C GLU A 351 -11.75 11.50 12.60
N TRP A 352 -11.47 12.80 12.73
CA TRP A 352 -12.52 13.83 12.89
C TRP A 352 -13.53 13.84 11.73
N GLY A 353 -13.08 13.59 10.50
CA GLY A 353 -13.97 13.48 9.33
C GLY A 353 -14.97 12.33 9.49
N ASP A 354 -14.47 11.11 9.72
CA ASP A 354 -15.29 9.90 9.88
C ASP A 354 -16.25 10.01 11.08
N PHE A 355 -15.80 10.68 12.13
CA PHE A 355 -16.60 10.92 13.33
C PHE A 355 -17.81 11.83 13.04
N GLY A 356 -17.59 12.93 12.31
CA GLY A 356 -18.66 13.87 11.96
C GLY A 356 -19.77 13.22 11.14
N GLU A 357 -19.39 12.40 10.17
CA GLU A 357 -20.33 11.61 9.37
C GLU A 357 -21.13 10.62 10.24
N SER A 358 -20.45 9.90 11.13
CA SER A 358 -21.10 8.96 12.05
C SER A 358 -22.10 9.65 12.98
N VAL A 359 -21.71 10.76 13.62
CA VAL A 359 -22.60 11.52 14.51
C VAL A 359 -23.81 12.07 13.78
N GLY A 360 -23.61 12.64 12.58
CA GLY A 360 -24.71 13.17 11.77
C GLY A 360 -25.75 12.10 11.46
N ALA A 361 -25.31 10.90 11.05
CA ALA A 361 -26.19 9.78 10.74
C ALA A 361 -27.01 9.33 11.97
N TYR A 362 -26.35 9.14 13.13
CA TYR A 362 -27.06 8.73 14.35
C TYR A 362 -27.99 9.81 14.88
N PHE A 363 -27.61 11.09 14.78
CA PHE A 363 -28.47 12.19 15.22
C PHE A 363 -29.75 12.29 14.38
N ALA A 364 -29.65 12.12 13.06
CA ALA A 364 -30.82 12.07 12.17
C ALA A 364 -31.75 10.90 12.54
N LEU A 365 -31.19 9.71 12.84
CA LEU A 365 -31.96 8.56 13.30
C LEU A 365 -32.67 8.82 14.63
N ILE A 366 -31.97 9.42 15.61
CA ILE A 366 -32.52 9.76 16.91
C ILE A 366 -33.68 10.75 16.78
N GLN A 367 -33.54 11.77 15.93
CA GLN A 367 -34.63 12.68 15.64
C GLN A 367 -35.83 11.92 15.09
N ALA A 368 -35.66 11.11 14.04
CA ALA A 368 -36.75 10.34 13.43
C ALA A 368 -37.51 9.47 14.46
N ILE A 369 -36.79 8.77 15.34
CA ILE A 369 -37.39 7.96 16.42
C ILE A 369 -38.16 8.85 17.40
N SER A 370 -37.62 10.02 17.76
CA SER A 370 -38.26 10.94 18.71
C SER A 370 -39.58 11.51 18.17
N TRP A 371 -39.62 11.82 16.87
CA TRP A 371 -40.86 12.23 16.19
C TRP A 371 -41.91 11.10 16.20
N LEU A 372 -41.51 9.86 15.91
CA LEU A 372 -42.39 8.70 15.94
C LEU A 372 -42.96 8.43 17.34
N LEU A 373 -42.11 8.43 18.36
CA LEU A 373 -42.53 8.21 19.75
C LEU A 373 -43.45 9.33 20.26
N SER A 374 -43.16 10.59 19.90
CA SER A 374 -44.03 11.72 20.24
C SER A 374 -45.39 11.63 19.53
N ALA A 375 -45.44 11.11 18.31
CA ALA A 375 -46.69 10.89 17.57
C ALA A 375 -47.52 9.73 18.14
N LEU A 376 -46.88 8.61 18.51
CA LEU A 376 -47.55 7.43 19.08
C LEU A 376 -48.16 7.69 20.46
N ALA A 377 -47.56 8.58 21.26
CA ALA A 377 -48.12 8.99 22.55
C ALA A 377 -49.51 9.64 22.45
N PHE A 378 -49.93 10.06 21.25
CA PHE A 378 -51.24 10.66 20.97
C PHE A 378 -52.30 9.66 20.52
N GLN A 379 -51.95 8.49 19.96
CA GLN A 379 -52.94 7.51 19.47
C GLN A 379 -53.66 6.75 20.60
N ARG A 380 -53.24 6.89 21.86
CA ARG A 380 -53.82 6.20 23.04
C ARG A 380 -54.63 7.12 23.97
N THR A 381 -54.97 8.33 23.53
CA THR A 381 -55.96 9.22 24.17
C THR A 381 -57.04 9.54 23.16
#